data_AF-A0ABD5T195-F1
#
_entry.id   AF-A0ABD5T195-F1
#
_cell.length_a   1.000
_cell.length_b   1.000
_cell.length_c   1.000
_cell.angle_alpha   90.00
_cell.angle_beta   90.00
_cell.angle_gamma   90.00
#
_symmetry.space_group_name_H-M   'P 1'
#
loop_
_entity.id
_entity.type
_entity.pdbx_description
1 polymer ?
#
loop_
_entity_poly.entity_id
_entity_poly.type
_entity_poly.pdbx_seq_one_letter_code
_entity_poly.pdbx_strand_id
1 'polypeptide(L)' 'TDHESGPWPRDRFDEPAALCGHCRTTLSVREYLDGDDACPHCGTAFNPGCRAHRDRYFEV' A
#
# COMPACT_ATOMS: atom_id res chain seq x y z
N THR A 1 14.89 -15.14 -8.89
CA THR A 1 15.79 -14.12 -8.33
C THR A 1 15.43 -13.98 -6.87
N ASP A 2 16.40 -14.23 -6.00
CA ASP A 2 16.21 -13.98 -4.58
C ASP A 2 16.14 -12.46 -4.40
N HIS A 3 15.05 -11.96 -3.85
CA HIS A 3 14.90 -10.56 -3.48
C HIS A 3 14.59 -10.54 -2.00
N GLU A 4 15.50 -9.95 -1.23
CA GLU A 4 15.27 -9.76 0.20
C GLU A 4 13.98 -8.95 0.39
N SER A 5 13.05 -9.54 1.14
CA SER A 5 11.80 -8.89 1.49
C SER A 5 12.10 -7.75 2.46
N GLY A 6 11.88 -6.51 2.03
CA GLY A 6 12.02 -5.31 2.85
C GLY A 6 10.84 -4.36 2.66
N PRO A 7 10.71 -3.35 3.54
CA PRO A 7 9.72 -2.30 3.35
C PRO A 7 9.98 -1.54 2.04
N TRP A 8 8.92 -1.06 1.40
CA TRP A 8 9.02 -0.23 0.21
C TRP A 8 9.72 1.09 0.56
N PRO A 9 10.74 1.51 -0.21
CA PRO A 9 11.57 2.62 0.18
C PRO A 9 10.88 3.96 -0.03
N ARG A 10 11.17 4.92 0.86
CA ARG A 10 10.44 6.20 0.97
C ARG A 10 10.57 7.09 -0.26
N ASP A 11 11.72 7.01 -0.93
CA ASP A 11 12.01 7.71 -2.18
C ASP A 11 11.16 7.23 -3.37
N ARG A 12 10.54 6.05 -3.27
CA ARG A 12 9.69 5.45 -4.30
C ARG A 12 8.19 5.50 -3.96
N PHE A 13 7.78 6.34 -3.02
CA PHE A 13 6.37 6.39 -2.56
C PHE A 13 5.35 6.86 -3.61
N ASP A 14 5.81 7.49 -4.69
CA ASP A 14 4.99 7.87 -5.84
C ASP A 14 4.84 6.75 -6.89
N GLU A 15 5.63 5.69 -6.76
CA GLU A 15 5.59 4.58 -7.70
C GLU A 15 4.50 3.57 -7.33
N PRO A 16 3.97 2.82 -8.32
CA PRO A 16 3.02 1.74 -8.07
C PRO A 16 3.60 0.68 -7.11
N ALA A 17 2.97 0.52 -5.94
CA ALA A 17 3.48 -0.29 -4.83
C ALA A 17 2.46 -1.29 -4.27
N ALA A 18 1.16 -0.98 -4.32
CA ALA A 18 0.10 -1.80 -3.79
C ALA A 18 -0.99 -2.08 -4.83
N LEU A 19 -1.63 -3.24 -4.77
CA LEU A 19 -2.73 -3.60 -5.68
C LEU A 19 -4.02 -3.75 -4.90
N CYS A 20 -5.08 -3.04 -5.30
CA CYS A 20 -6.40 -3.24 -4.71
C CYS A 20 -6.89 -4.67 -4.99
N GLY A 21 -7.20 -5.42 -3.94
CA GLY A 21 -7.73 -6.78 -4.05
C GLY A 21 -9.12 -6.88 -4.70
N HIS A 22 -9.88 -5.77 -4.74
CA HIS A 22 -11.23 -5.72 -5.31
C HIS A 22 -11.23 -5.20 -6.76
N CYS A 23 -10.85 -3.95 -6.97
CA CYS A 23 -10.93 -3.32 -8.30
C CYS A 23 -9.66 -3.47 -9.14
N ARG A 24 -8.59 -4.08 -8.58
CA ARG A 24 -7.32 -4.32 -9.26
C ARG A 24 -6.57 -3.06 -9.70
N THR A 25 -6.97 -1.87 -9.25
CA THR A 25 -6.19 -0.66 -9.43
C THR A 25 -4.89 -0.76 -8.65
N THR A 26 -3.77 -0.44 -9.30
CA THR A 26 -2.48 -0.29 -8.62
C THR A 26 -2.38 1.12 -8.02
N LEU A 27 -1.93 1.20 -6.78
CA LEU A 27 -1.82 2.40 -5.98
C LEU A 27 -0.34 2.64 -5.66
N SER A 28 0.04 3.90 -5.63
CA SER A 28 1.24 4.35 -4.93
C SER A 28 1.09 4.19 -3.42
N VAL A 29 2.20 4.29 -2.69
CA VAL A 29 2.16 4.26 -1.22
C VAL A 29 1.36 5.44 -0.68
N ARG A 30 1.50 6.63 -1.29
CA ARG A 30 0.74 7.82 -0.90
C ARG A 30 -0.76 7.61 -1.06
N GLU A 31 -1.20 7.16 -2.22
CA GLU A 31 -2.62 6.86 -2.46
C GLU A 31 -3.17 5.79 -1.51
N TYR A 32 -2.36 4.78 -1.15
CA TYR A 32 -2.76 3.77 -0.17
C TYR A 32 -2.91 4.34 1.24
N LEU A 33 -1.98 5.20 1.68
CA LEU A 33 -1.98 5.78 3.02
C LEU A 33 -3.01 6.89 3.20
N ASP A 34 -3.31 7.65 2.15
CA ASP A 34 -4.28 8.76 2.16
C ASP A 34 -5.74 8.28 2.01
N GLY A 35 -5.96 7.02 1.60
CA GLY A 35 -7.29 6.47 1.34
C GLY A 35 -8.16 6.14 2.57
N ASP A 36 -7.79 6.60 3.78
CA ASP A 36 -8.52 6.34 5.04
C ASP A 36 -8.89 4.87 5.26
N ASP A 37 -7.92 3.97 5.08
CA ASP A 37 -8.08 2.51 5.15
C ASP A 37 -9.12 1.95 4.15
N ALA A 38 -9.35 2.64 3.03
CA ALA A 38 -10.14 2.19 1.89
C ALA A 38 -9.45 2.50 0.57
N CYS A 39 -9.84 1.78 -0.49
CA CYS A 39 -9.33 2.06 -1.83
C CYS A 39 -9.92 3.38 -2.35
N PRO A 40 -9.10 4.38 -2.75
CA PRO A 40 -9.62 5.67 -3.23
C PRO A 40 -10.38 5.58 -4.56
N HIS A 41 -10.24 4.47 -5.30
CA HIS A 41 -10.91 4.28 -6.59
C HIS A 41 -12.25 3.56 -6.50
N CYS A 42 -12.42 2.60 -5.57
CA CYS A 42 -13.63 1.77 -5.50
C CYS A 42 -14.30 1.76 -4.13
N GLY A 43 -13.70 2.41 -3.11
CA GLY A 43 -14.25 2.50 -1.77
C GLY A 43 -14.24 1.20 -0.97
N THR A 44 -13.69 0.10 -1.50
CA THR A 44 -13.58 -1.14 -0.71
C THR A 44 -12.69 -0.89 0.50
N ALA A 45 -13.13 -1.36 1.67
CA ALA A 45 -12.32 -1.28 2.88
C ALA A 45 -11.08 -2.17 2.74
N PHE A 46 -9.93 -1.63 3.13
CA PHE A 46 -8.75 -2.44 3.40
C PHE A 46 -8.93 -3.18 4.72
N ASN A 47 -8.11 -4.21 4.93
CA ASN A 47 -8.13 -4.94 6.19
C ASN A 47 -7.70 -3.99 7.34
N PRO A 48 -8.54 -3.78 8.37
CA PRO A 48 -8.23 -2.87 9.48
C PRO A 48 -6.95 -3.21 10.25
N GLY A 49 -6.53 -4.49 10.22
CA GLY A 49 -5.28 -4.95 10.83
C GLY A 49 -4.03 -4.48 10.09
N CYS A 50 -4.10 -4.22 8.77
CA CYS A 50 -2.94 -3.79 7.98
C CYS A 50 -2.37 -2.44 8.43
N ARG A 51 -3.20 -1.57 9.01
CA ARG A 51 -2.75 -0.31 9.60
C ARG A 51 -1.68 -0.50 10.69
N ALA A 52 -1.78 -1.58 11.47
CA ALA A 52 -0.82 -1.89 12.53
C ALA A 52 0.51 -2.48 12.00
N HIS A 53 0.61 -2.67 10.68
CA HIS A 53 1.74 -3.33 10.03
C HIS A 53 2.35 -2.48 8.91
N ARG A 54 2.03 -1.18 8.83
CA ARG A 54 2.54 -0.27 7.78
C ARG A 54 4.07 -0.25 7.75
N ASP A 55 4.72 -0.36 8.89
CA ASP A 55 6.17 -0.48 9.08
C ASP A 55 6.80 -1.71 8.40
N ARG A 56 6.01 -2.77 8.20
CA ARG A 56 6.44 -3.98 7.47
C ARG A 56 6.33 -3.82 5.96
N TYR A 57 5.53 -2.87 5.49
CA TYR A 57 5.24 -2.66 4.07
C TYR A 57 5.96 -1.44 3.50
N PHE A 58 6.18 -0.40 4.30
CA PHE A 58 6.67 0.90 3.87
C PHE A 58 7.68 1.45 4.88
N GLU A 59 8.73 2.10 4.40
CA GLU A 59 9.63 2.86 5.27
C GLU A 59 8.89 4.05 5.91
N VAL A 60 9.08 4.26 7.21
CA VAL A 60 8.46 5.35 8.00
C VAL A 60 9.41 6.53 8.19
#